data_AF-A0A135LVG6-F1
#
_entry.id   AF-A0A135LVG6-F1
#
_cell.length_a   1.000
_cell.length_b   1.000
_cell.length_c   1.000
_cell.angle_alpha   90.00
_cell.angle_beta   90.00
_cell.angle_gamma   90.00
#
_symmetry.space_group_name_H-M   'P 1'
#
loop_
_entity.id
_entity.type
_entity.pdbx_description
1 polymer ?
#
loop_
_entity_poly.entity_id
_entity_poly.type
_entity_poly.pdbx_seq_one_letter_code
_entity_poly.pdbx_strand_id
1 'polypeptide(L)'
;MGPFHNAREYYATWAERYHELICDRQLFTRYSVNAYLIFRYLNELAEQGQWNAFEPGIDNGPFFLKHMDDKGDHILVNEDFNVTGLIDWTFARAVPMYEAFGPSLLTAEMNDIYEGKPGRSWGDTILAEAIQTQNKDLVRFFGGPDLVRRFSFGLSMGMNMSWDEAVALFRGIMSTAERSSLKFDWEVWRQSSLCQWAGDAKLQELLLKLGEA
;
A
#
# COMPACT_ATOMS: atom_id res chain seq x y z
N MET A 1 13.53 -9.10 3.89
CA MET A 1 13.00 -9.28 5.26
C MET A 1 12.11 -10.52 5.26
N GLY A 2 11.99 -11.20 6.39
CA GLY A 2 11.23 -12.45 6.53
C GLY A 2 12.12 -13.68 6.78
N PRO A 3 11.51 -14.87 6.95
CA PRO A 3 10.07 -15.16 6.85
C PRO A 3 9.23 -14.55 7.98
N PHE A 4 7.92 -14.38 7.74
CA PHE A 4 6.95 -13.81 8.69
C PHE A 4 5.89 -14.86 9.05
N HIS A 5 5.33 -14.78 10.26
CA HIS A 5 4.31 -15.74 10.70
C HIS A 5 2.90 -15.33 10.29
N ASN A 6 2.68 -14.03 10.09
CA ASN A 6 1.38 -13.46 9.74
C ASN A 6 1.55 -12.14 8.96
N ALA A 7 0.46 -11.71 8.33
CA ALA A 7 0.39 -10.54 7.48
C ALA A 7 0.65 -9.23 8.24
N ARG A 8 0.25 -9.17 9.51
CA ARG A 8 0.51 -8.01 10.38
C ARG A 8 2.01 -7.80 10.58
N GLU A 9 2.75 -8.85 10.93
CA GLU A 9 4.22 -8.81 11.02
C GLU A 9 4.84 -8.37 9.68
N TYR A 10 4.38 -8.95 8.56
CA TYR A 10 4.85 -8.59 7.24
C TYR A 10 4.74 -7.09 6.94
N TYR A 11 3.56 -6.49 7.14
CA TYR A 11 3.33 -5.08 6.83
C TYR A 11 3.93 -4.13 7.87
N ALA A 12 3.86 -4.46 9.17
CA ALA A 12 4.43 -3.63 10.22
C ALA A 12 5.96 -3.54 10.07
N THR A 13 6.63 -4.67 9.85
CA THR A 13 8.08 -4.67 9.60
C THR A 13 8.45 -3.91 8.32
N TRP A 14 7.60 -3.92 7.28
CA TRP A 14 7.80 -3.06 6.11
C TRP A 14 7.73 -1.58 6.49
N ALA A 15 6.65 -1.14 7.15
CA ALA A 15 6.45 0.25 7.55
C ALA A 15 7.58 0.74 8.48
N GLU A 16 7.96 -0.05 9.48
CA GLU A 16 9.08 0.21 10.39
C GLU A 16 10.40 0.40 9.64
N ARG A 17 10.69 -0.46 8.65
CA ARG A 17 11.91 -0.33 7.86
C ARG A 17 11.94 0.99 7.09
N TYR A 18 10.81 1.43 6.56
CA TYR A 18 10.72 2.70 5.86
C TYR A 18 10.86 3.89 6.82
N HIS A 19 10.35 3.79 8.06
CA HIS A 19 10.61 4.79 9.09
C HIS A 19 12.10 4.99 9.34
N GLU A 20 12.86 3.90 9.50
CA GLU A 20 14.32 3.98 9.68
C GLU A 20 14.98 4.71 8.51
N LEU A 21 14.61 4.34 7.28
CA LEU A 21 15.15 4.97 6.08
C LEU A 21 14.77 6.45 5.95
N ILE A 22 13.59 6.86 6.44
CA ILE A 22 13.17 8.26 6.50
C ILE A 22 13.98 9.04 7.55
N CYS A 23 14.13 8.48 8.75
CA CYS A 23 14.92 9.08 9.83
C CYS A 23 16.40 9.25 9.42
N ASP A 24 16.93 8.29 8.68
CA ASP A 24 18.29 8.31 8.12
C ASP A 24 18.41 9.20 6.87
N ARG A 25 17.30 9.79 6.41
CA ARG A 25 17.21 10.64 5.20
C ARG A 25 17.66 9.93 3.93
N GLN A 26 17.41 8.63 3.82
CA GLN A 26 17.59 7.85 2.59
C GLN A 26 16.34 7.92 1.70
N LEU A 27 15.15 8.07 2.31
CA LEU A 27 13.88 8.23 1.62
C LEU A 27 13.20 9.57 1.96
N PHE A 28 12.42 10.08 1.01
CA PHE A 28 11.55 11.26 1.17
C PHE A 28 12.23 12.53 1.72
N THR A 29 13.50 12.73 1.37
CA THR A 29 14.36 13.78 1.95
C THR A 29 13.84 15.22 1.82
N ARG A 30 12.93 15.47 0.87
CA ARG A 30 12.29 16.77 0.60
C ARG A 30 11.12 17.08 1.56
N TYR A 31 10.53 16.07 2.19
CA TYR A 31 9.37 16.20 3.08
C TYR A 31 9.39 15.14 4.19
N SER A 32 10.56 14.88 4.75
CA SER A 32 10.83 13.72 5.64
C SER A 32 9.88 13.65 6.84
N VAL A 33 9.54 14.78 7.48
CA VAL A 33 8.59 14.81 8.61
C VAL A 33 7.20 14.37 8.16
N ASN A 34 6.70 14.91 7.05
CA ASN A 34 5.38 14.55 6.53
C ASN A 34 5.33 13.08 6.13
N ALA A 35 6.37 12.58 5.46
CA ALA A 35 6.50 11.16 5.13
C ALA A 35 6.55 10.31 6.39
N TYR A 36 7.29 10.72 7.42
CA TYR A 36 7.32 10.02 8.70
C TYR A 36 5.93 9.87 9.29
N LEU A 37 5.14 10.95 9.35
CA LEU A 37 3.78 10.90 9.88
C LEU A 37 2.87 9.95 9.08
N ILE A 38 2.97 9.98 7.75
CA ILE A 38 2.22 9.05 6.88
C ILE A 38 2.60 7.61 7.18
N PHE A 39 3.90 7.29 7.21
CA PHE A 39 4.36 5.93 7.50
C PHE A 39 4.02 5.50 8.94
N ARG A 40 3.93 6.43 9.89
CA ARG A 40 3.50 6.15 11.26
C ARG A 40 2.06 5.68 11.30
N TYR A 41 1.20 6.36 10.55
CA TYR A 41 -0.19 5.93 10.37
C TYR A 41 -0.29 4.58 9.67
N LEU A 42 0.47 4.35 8.60
CA LEU A 42 0.47 3.05 7.90
C LEU A 42 0.95 1.91 8.80
N ASN A 43 1.93 2.18 9.67
CA ASN A 43 2.37 1.21 10.67
C ASN A 43 1.27 0.90 11.70
N GLU A 44 0.55 1.91 12.20
CA GLU A 44 -0.58 1.69 13.10
C GLU A 44 -1.73 0.91 12.43
N LEU A 45 -2.05 1.20 11.16
CA LEU A 45 -2.99 0.40 10.38
C LEU A 45 -2.54 -1.07 10.25
N ALA A 46 -1.24 -1.30 10.04
CA ALA A 46 -0.65 -2.63 9.97
C ALA A 46 -0.81 -3.38 11.30
N GLU A 47 -0.32 -2.78 12.39
CA GLU A 47 -0.34 -3.32 13.76
C GLU A 47 -1.76 -3.65 14.24
N GLN A 48 -2.74 -2.82 13.87
CA GLN A 48 -4.14 -3.02 14.22
C GLN A 48 -4.86 -4.02 13.28
N GLY A 49 -4.23 -4.43 12.17
CA GLY A 49 -4.81 -5.31 11.16
C GLY A 49 -5.91 -4.64 10.33
N GLN A 50 -6.02 -3.32 10.35
CA GLN A 50 -7.12 -2.58 9.72
C GLN A 50 -6.95 -2.45 8.19
N TRP A 51 -5.75 -2.69 7.67
CA TRP A 51 -5.48 -2.79 6.23
C TRP A 51 -6.29 -3.91 5.54
N ASN A 52 -6.69 -4.95 6.28
CA ASN A 52 -7.56 -6.04 5.84
C ASN A 52 -8.80 -6.19 6.74
N ALA A 53 -9.61 -5.15 6.81
CA ALA A 53 -10.90 -5.20 7.51
C ALA A 53 -11.94 -6.12 6.84
N PHE A 54 -11.68 -6.58 5.61
CA PHE A 54 -12.62 -7.40 4.85
C PHE A 54 -12.67 -8.82 5.42
N GLU A 55 -11.52 -9.46 5.62
CA GLU A 55 -11.49 -10.89 5.89
C GLU A 55 -10.22 -11.24 6.75
N PRO A 56 -10.16 -10.73 8.00
CA PRO A 56 -8.97 -10.82 8.87
C PRO A 56 -8.61 -12.26 9.29
N GLY A 57 -9.54 -13.21 9.09
CA GLY A 57 -9.35 -14.61 9.47
C GLY A 57 -8.22 -15.34 8.76
N ILE A 58 -7.69 -14.80 7.65
CA ILE A 58 -6.58 -15.41 6.89
C ILE A 58 -5.27 -14.61 6.99
N ASP A 59 -5.18 -13.67 7.93
CA ASP A 59 -3.94 -12.92 8.18
C ASP A 59 -2.76 -13.84 8.55
N ASN A 60 -3.03 -15.03 9.10
CA ASN A 60 -2.00 -16.04 9.41
C ASN A 60 -1.62 -16.92 8.21
N GLY A 61 -2.10 -16.59 7.01
CA GLY A 61 -1.82 -17.30 5.77
C GLY A 61 -3.00 -18.15 5.25
N PRO A 62 -2.79 -18.90 4.16
CA PRO A 62 -1.50 -19.15 3.50
C PRO A 62 -0.91 -17.92 2.79
N PHE A 63 0.41 -17.97 2.58
CA PHE A 63 1.18 -16.96 1.83
C PHE A 63 1.49 -17.47 0.43
N PHE A 64 1.56 -16.54 -0.54
CA PHE A 64 1.75 -16.85 -1.95
C PHE A 64 2.88 -16.03 -2.55
N LEU A 65 3.62 -16.61 -3.49
CA LEU A 65 4.62 -15.88 -4.25
C LEU A 65 3.91 -14.91 -5.22
N LYS A 66 4.19 -13.61 -5.10
CA LYS A 66 3.65 -12.55 -5.97
C LYS A 66 4.78 -11.82 -6.72
N HIS A 67 4.52 -11.52 -7.99
CA HIS A 67 5.32 -10.58 -8.77
C HIS A 67 5.00 -9.15 -8.32
N MET A 68 5.97 -8.44 -7.74
CA MET A 68 5.70 -7.16 -7.07
C MET A 68 5.56 -5.96 -8.02
N ASP A 69 5.98 -6.10 -9.28
CA ASP A 69 5.77 -5.10 -10.32
C ASP A 69 4.60 -5.49 -11.22
N ASP A 70 3.42 -5.74 -10.63
CA ASP A 70 2.25 -6.34 -11.27
C ASP A 70 1.49 -5.41 -12.24
N LYS A 71 2.18 -4.47 -12.90
CA LYS A 71 1.63 -3.47 -13.84
C LYS A 71 1.51 -3.94 -15.30
N GLY A 72 2.03 -5.12 -15.61
CA GLY A 72 1.77 -5.85 -16.87
C GLY A 72 2.87 -5.79 -17.94
N ASP A 73 3.82 -4.86 -17.85
CA ASP A 73 4.92 -4.71 -18.82
C ASP A 73 5.97 -5.84 -18.77
N HIS A 74 5.94 -6.65 -17.71
CA HIS A 74 6.75 -7.86 -17.53
C HIS A 74 6.13 -9.12 -18.18
N ILE A 75 4.99 -9.00 -18.86
CA ILE A 75 4.30 -10.11 -19.54
C ILE A 75 4.74 -10.18 -20.99
N LEU A 76 5.34 -11.31 -21.38
CA LEU A 76 5.70 -11.59 -22.77
C LEU A 76 4.54 -12.27 -23.50
N VAL A 77 4.26 -11.84 -24.72
CA VAL A 77 3.22 -12.41 -25.58
C VAL A 77 3.77 -12.77 -26.97
N ASN A 78 3.17 -13.77 -27.62
CA ASN A 78 3.44 -14.05 -29.05
C ASN A 78 2.54 -13.20 -29.97
N GLU A 79 2.65 -13.43 -31.29
CA GLU A 79 1.88 -12.72 -32.33
C GLU A 79 0.35 -12.85 -32.17
N ASP A 80 -0.11 -13.93 -31.51
CA ASP A 80 -1.52 -14.20 -31.23
C ASP A 80 -1.95 -13.73 -29.84
N PHE A 81 -1.13 -12.92 -29.14
CA PHE A 81 -1.35 -12.44 -27.77
C PHE A 81 -1.43 -13.54 -26.69
N ASN A 82 -0.93 -14.75 -26.96
CA ASN A 82 -0.79 -15.76 -25.92
C ASN A 82 0.39 -15.41 -25.01
N VAL A 83 0.20 -15.52 -23.69
CA VAL A 83 1.27 -15.33 -22.71
C VAL A 83 2.32 -16.43 -22.90
N THR A 84 3.56 -16.04 -23.20
CA THR A 84 4.70 -16.94 -23.43
C THR A 84 5.72 -16.92 -22.30
N GLY A 85 5.69 -15.89 -21.45
CA GLY A 85 6.61 -15.78 -20.33
C GLY A 85 6.27 -14.63 -19.39
N LEU A 86 6.85 -14.71 -18.19
CA LEU A 86 6.82 -13.67 -17.16
C LEU A 86 8.27 -13.44 -16.72
N ILE A 87 8.77 -12.21 -16.86
CA ILE A 87 10.15 -11.83 -16.50
C ILE A 87 10.18 -10.95 -15.24
N ASP A 88 11.36 -10.43 -14.87
CA ASP A 88 11.54 -9.44 -13.78
C ASP A 88 11.13 -9.85 -12.35
N TRP A 89 11.30 -11.13 -12.03
CA TRP A 89 11.04 -11.71 -10.69
C TRP A 89 11.95 -11.24 -9.55
N THR A 90 12.89 -10.32 -9.78
CA THR A 90 13.92 -9.88 -8.81
C THR A 90 13.34 -9.38 -7.48
N PHE A 91 12.12 -8.82 -7.52
CA PHE A 91 11.44 -8.30 -6.34
C PHE A 91 10.31 -9.18 -5.82
N ALA A 92 10.15 -10.40 -6.33
CA ALA A 92 9.06 -11.28 -5.91
C ALA A 92 9.08 -11.58 -4.40
N ARG A 93 7.90 -11.68 -3.80
CA ARG A 93 7.74 -11.85 -2.33
C ARG A 93 6.67 -12.87 -2.02
N ALA A 94 6.80 -13.53 -0.87
CA ALA A 94 5.69 -14.24 -0.27
C ALA A 94 4.77 -13.22 0.42
N VAL A 95 3.52 -13.09 -0.06
CA VAL A 95 2.55 -12.10 0.40
C VAL A 95 1.26 -12.78 0.89
N PRO A 96 0.46 -12.11 1.74
CA PRO A 96 -0.85 -12.62 2.16
C PRO A 96 -1.80 -12.82 0.98
N MET A 97 -2.78 -13.72 1.14
CA MET A 97 -3.73 -14.08 0.08
C MET A 97 -4.43 -12.87 -0.58
N TYR A 98 -4.80 -11.84 0.18
CA TYR A 98 -5.44 -10.64 -0.37
C TYR A 98 -4.54 -9.82 -1.28
N GLU A 99 -3.25 -9.72 -0.96
CA GLU A 99 -2.32 -8.99 -1.82
C GLU A 99 -2.03 -9.81 -3.09
N ALA A 100 -2.01 -11.14 -2.97
CA ALA A 100 -1.78 -12.05 -4.09
C ALA A 100 -2.95 -12.11 -5.10
N PHE A 101 -4.19 -12.12 -4.62
CA PHE A 101 -5.39 -12.33 -5.45
C PHE A 101 -6.39 -11.17 -5.42
N GLY A 102 -6.03 -10.06 -4.77
CA GLY A 102 -6.81 -8.83 -4.80
C GLY A 102 -6.57 -8.00 -6.07
N PRO A 103 -7.16 -6.79 -6.14
CA PRO A 103 -6.91 -5.85 -7.21
C PRO A 103 -5.40 -5.59 -7.41
N SER A 104 -4.93 -5.69 -8.65
CA SER A 104 -3.51 -5.49 -9.04
C SER A 104 -3.27 -4.08 -9.60
N LEU A 105 -2.01 -3.71 -9.89
CA LEU A 105 -1.73 -2.50 -10.66
C LEU A 105 -2.08 -2.64 -12.15
N LEU A 106 -1.98 -3.84 -12.73
CA LEU A 106 -2.39 -4.11 -14.11
C LEU A 106 -3.84 -3.70 -14.38
N THR A 107 -4.71 -3.94 -13.40
CA THR A 107 -6.12 -3.58 -13.51
C THR A 107 -6.44 -2.19 -12.97
N ALA A 108 -5.51 -1.49 -12.32
CA ALA A 108 -5.78 -0.20 -11.70
C ALA A 108 -5.92 0.96 -12.71
N GLU A 109 -6.82 1.91 -12.41
CA GLU A 109 -6.74 3.25 -13.01
C GLU A 109 -5.67 4.05 -12.27
N MET A 110 -4.45 4.11 -12.82
CA MET A 110 -3.31 4.72 -12.12
C MET A 110 -3.54 6.18 -11.75
N ASN A 111 -4.26 6.94 -12.58
CA ASN A 111 -4.64 8.32 -12.26
C ASN A 111 -5.49 8.39 -10.98
N ASP A 112 -6.44 7.47 -10.80
CA ASP A 112 -7.27 7.44 -9.61
C ASP A 112 -6.48 7.01 -8.36
N ILE A 113 -5.47 6.17 -8.52
CA ILE A 113 -4.52 5.82 -7.44
C ILE A 113 -3.74 7.08 -7.01
N TYR A 114 -3.08 7.77 -7.95
CA TYR A 114 -2.27 8.96 -7.66
C TYR A 114 -3.10 10.16 -7.18
N GLU A 115 -4.32 10.34 -7.67
CA GLU A 115 -5.24 11.40 -7.22
C GLU A 115 -5.98 11.04 -5.92
N GLY A 116 -5.77 9.84 -5.37
CA GLY A 116 -6.39 9.40 -4.12
C GLY A 116 -7.90 9.15 -4.23
N LYS A 117 -8.42 8.89 -5.43
CA LYS A 117 -9.83 8.58 -5.67
C LYS A 117 -10.09 7.11 -5.34
N PRO A 118 -10.82 6.78 -4.26
CA PRO A 118 -11.04 5.39 -3.85
C PRO A 118 -11.94 4.64 -4.83
N GLY A 119 -11.79 3.32 -4.89
CA GLY A 119 -12.67 2.45 -5.65
C GLY A 119 -11.97 1.47 -6.57
N ARG A 120 -12.79 0.57 -7.12
CA ARG A 120 -12.37 -0.40 -8.12
C ARG A 120 -12.43 0.22 -9.50
N SER A 121 -11.49 -0.16 -10.35
CA SER A 121 -11.51 0.20 -11.75
C SER A 121 -12.50 -0.66 -12.54
N TRP A 122 -12.69 -0.30 -13.81
CA TRP A 122 -13.37 -1.16 -14.76
C TRP A 122 -12.58 -2.45 -15.02
N GLY A 123 -11.24 -2.38 -15.09
CA GLY A 123 -10.37 -3.55 -15.24
C GLY A 123 -10.50 -4.56 -14.09
N ASP A 124 -10.66 -4.10 -12.85
CA ASP A 124 -10.89 -4.95 -11.67
C ASP A 124 -12.19 -5.75 -11.85
N THR A 125 -13.21 -5.13 -12.47
CA THR A 125 -14.51 -5.77 -12.73
C THR A 125 -14.40 -6.85 -13.80
N ILE A 126 -13.73 -6.56 -14.92
CA ILE A 126 -13.51 -7.55 -15.99
C ILE A 126 -12.75 -8.77 -15.46
N LEU A 127 -11.68 -8.53 -14.68
CA LEU A 127 -10.88 -9.63 -14.16
C LEU A 127 -11.68 -10.49 -13.18
N ALA A 128 -12.47 -9.87 -12.29
CA ALA A 128 -13.34 -10.61 -11.37
C ALA A 128 -14.36 -11.49 -12.13
N GLU A 129 -14.98 -10.98 -13.20
CA GLU A 129 -15.91 -11.75 -14.05
C GLU A 129 -15.21 -12.92 -14.77
N ALA A 130 -14.01 -12.69 -15.31
CA ALA A 130 -13.23 -13.74 -15.96
C ALA A 130 -12.87 -14.87 -14.97
N ILE A 131 -12.43 -14.51 -13.76
CA ILE A 131 -12.07 -15.47 -12.70
C ILE A 131 -13.29 -16.23 -12.19
N GLN A 132 -14.50 -15.64 -12.21
CA GLN A 132 -15.72 -16.30 -11.75
C GLN A 132 -16.00 -17.62 -12.49
N THR A 133 -15.60 -17.71 -13.75
CA THR A 133 -15.75 -18.92 -14.56
C THR A 133 -14.68 -19.98 -14.27
N GLN A 134 -13.53 -19.58 -13.70
CA GLN A 134 -12.37 -20.46 -13.46
C GLN A 134 -12.26 -20.91 -12.01
N ASN A 135 -12.40 -19.99 -11.04
CA ASN A 135 -12.28 -20.27 -9.62
C ASN A 135 -13.17 -19.33 -8.80
N LYS A 136 -14.33 -19.83 -8.39
CA LYS A 136 -15.33 -19.06 -7.64
C LYS A 136 -14.86 -18.60 -6.26
N ASP A 137 -13.95 -19.34 -5.64
CA ASP A 137 -13.48 -19.02 -4.29
C ASP A 137 -12.61 -17.76 -4.29
N LEU A 138 -11.86 -17.52 -5.37
CA LEU A 138 -10.97 -16.35 -5.46
C LEU A 138 -11.68 -15.06 -5.87
N VAL A 139 -12.87 -15.15 -6.49
CA VAL A 139 -13.61 -13.98 -7.01
C VAL A 139 -13.81 -12.90 -5.95
N ARG A 140 -14.05 -13.29 -4.70
CA ARG A 140 -14.27 -12.34 -3.60
C ARG A 140 -13.06 -11.46 -3.30
N PHE A 141 -11.84 -11.93 -3.61
CA PHE A 141 -10.62 -11.13 -3.45
C PHE A 141 -10.48 -10.12 -4.60
N PHE A 142 -10.66 -10.56 -5.85
CA PHE A 142 -10.66 -9.67 -7.03
C PHE A 142 -11.77 -8.62 -6.97
N GLY A 143 -12.93 -8.99 -6.43
CA GLY A 143 -14.06 -8.10 -6.21
C GLY A 143 -14.03 -7.34 -4.88
N GLY A 144 -13.00 -7.54 -4.05
CA GLY A 144 -12.89 -6.98 -2.71
C GLY A 144 -12.55 -5.48 -2.67
N PRO A 145 -12.44 -4.89 -1.47
CA PRO A 145 -12.02 -3.50 -1.32
C PRO A 145 -10.62 -3.24 -1.88
N ASP A 146 -10.38 -2.04 -2.42
CA ASP A 146 -9.09 -1.63 -2.96
C ASP A 146 -8.09 -1.16 -1.88
N LEU A 147 -8.49 -1.19 -0.60
CA LEU A 147 -7.65 -0.77 0.52
C LEU A 147 -6.32 -1.50 0.56
N VAL A 148 -6.31 -2.83 0.38
CA VAL A 148 -5.07 -3.62 0.43
C VAL A 148 -4.10 -3.16 -0.67
N ARG A 149 -4.59 -2.96 -1.90
CA ARG A 149 -3.79 -2.41 -3.02
C ARG A 149 -3.24 -1.03 -2.70
N ARG A 150 -4.08 -0.11 -2.19
CA ARG A 150 -3.65 1.26 -1.85
C ARG A 150 -2.64 1.26 -0.71
N PHE A 151 -2.86 0.42 0.29
CA PHE A 151 -1.98 0.27 1.43
C PHE A 151 -0.61 -0.29 1.01
N SER A 152 -0.58 -1.40 0.24
CA SER A 152 0.66 -1.99 -0.26
C SER A 152 1.40 -1.06 -1.22
N PHE A 153 0.67 -0.34 -2.08
CA PHE A 153 1.23 0.67 -2.97
C PHE A 153 1.78 1.88 -2.17
N GLY A 154 1.07 2.30 -1.13
CA GLY A 154 1.49 3.33 -0.18
C GLY A 154 2.80 2.98 0.53
N LEU A 155 2.93 1.74 1.02
CA LEU A 155 4.18 1.23 1.60
C LEU A 155 5.31 1.12 0.57
N SER A 156 4.97 1.06 -0.71
CA SER A 156 5.91 1.02 -1.84
C SER A 156 6.16 2.40 -2.46
N MET A 157 5.66 3.50 -1.87
CA MET A 157 5.80 4.84 -2.44
C MET A 157 7.26 5.09 -2.84
N GLY A 158 7.43 5.42 -4.12
CA GLY A 158 8.75 5.49 -4.75
C GLY A 158 9.53 6.73 -4.36
N MET A 159 10.85 6.64 -4.54
CA MET A 159 11.72 7.81 -4.53
C MET A 159 11.31 8.76 -5.67
N ASN A 160 11.28 10.06 -5.41
CA ASN A 160 10.88 11.15 -6.33
C ASN A 160 9.38 11.44 -6.53
N MET A 161 8.48 10.84 -5.75
CA MET A 161 7.09 11.29 -5.72
C MET A 161 7.00 12.75 -5.23
N SER A 162 6.21 13.58 -5.91
CA SER A 162 5.94 14.94 -5.44
C SER A 162 5.15 14.91 -4.14
N TRP A 163 5.20 16.00 -3.37
CA TRP A 163 4.43 16.10 -2.14
C TRP A 163 2.91 16.04 -2.42
N ASP A 164 2.44 16.66 -3.50
CA ASP A 164 1.03 16.69 -3.87
C ASP A 164 0.49 15.29 -4.22
N GLU A 165 1.28 14.48 -4.93
CA GLU A 165 0.94 13.07 -5.20
C GLU A 165 0.94 12.25 -3.92
N ALA A 166 1.93 12.42 -3.05
CA ALA A 166 2.04 11.67 -1.80
C ALA A 166 0.85 11.94 -0.86
N VAL A 167 0.44 13.21 -0.72
CA VAL A 167 -0.70 13.58 0.13
C VAL A 167 -2.04 13.15 -0.47
N ALA A 168 -2.16 13.16 -1.80
CA ALA A 168 -3.35 12.65 -2.49
C ALA A 168 -3.48 11.14 -2.32
N LEU A 169 -2.41 10.38 -2.54
CA LEU A 169 -2.35 8.94 -2.26
C LEU A 169 -2.73 8.61 -0.82
N PHE A 170 -2.14 9.33 0.13
CA PHE A 170 -2.41 9.15 1.55
C PHE A 170 -3.88 9.39 1.89
N ARG A 171 -4.48 10.45 1.33
CA ARG A 171 -5.93 10.71 1.45
C ARG A 171 -6.76 9.55 0.91
N GLY A 172 -6.36 8.94 -0.22
CA GLY A 172 -7.00 7.75 -0.76
C GLY A 172 -6.98 6.58 0.22
N ILE A 173 -5.83 6.31 0.85
CA ILE A 173 -5.71 5.26 1.88
C ILE A 173 -6.62 5.56 3.07
N MET A 174 -6.54 6.77 3.63
CA MET A 174 -7.36 7.22 4.77
C MET A 174 -8.86 7.05 4.50
N SER A 175 -9.34 7.57 3.36
CA SER A 175 -10.76 7.51 2.99
C SER A 175 -11.28 6.08 2.85
N THR A 176 -10.44 5.17 2.38
CA THR A 176 -10.80 3.76 2.21
C THR A 176 -10.74 3.00 3.55
N ALA A 177 -9.74 3.30 4.40
CA ALA A 177 -9.55 2.67 5.70
C ALA A 177 -10.62 3.09 6.71
N GLU A 178 -10.91 4.39 6.82
CA GLU A 178 -11.82 4.94 7.83
C GLU A 178 -13.28 4.95 7.37
N ARG A 179 -13.55 4.64 6.10
CA ARG A 179 -14.89 4.71 5.46
C ARG A 179 -15.58 6.06 5.68
N SER A 180 -14.79 7.11 5.83
CA SER A 180 -15.26 8.46 6.13
C SER A 180 -15.21 9.32 4.88
N SER A 181 -16.31 10.03 4.61
CA SER A 181 -16.38 11.05 3.55
C SER A 181 -15.91 12.43 4.04
N LEU A 182 -15.30 12.51 5.23
CA LEU A 182 -14.83 13.77 5.78
C LEU A 182 -13.77 14.37 4.86
N LYS A 183 -13.87 15.69 4.67
CA LYS A 183 -12.90 16.46 3.89
C LYS A 183 -11.55 16.40 4.62
N PHE A 184 -10.65 15.56 4.12
CA PHE A 184 -9.28 15.48 4.63
C PHE A 184 -8.55 16.82 4.39
N ASP A 185 -8.09 17.42 5.49
CA ASP A 185 -7.23 18.59 5.49
C ASP A 185 -5.87 18.18 6.04
N TRP A 186 -4.82 18.32 5.23
CA TRP A 186 -3.49 17.89 5.60
C TRP A 186 -2.93 18.64 6.79
N GLU A 187 -3.11 19.96 6.88
CA GLU A 187 -2.51 20.75 7.95
C GLU A 187 -3.16 20.43 9.30
N VAL A 188 -4.49 20.30 9.31
CA VAL A 188 -5.22 19.88 10.52
C VAL A 188 -4.77 18.48 10.95
N TRP A 189 -4.69 17.55 10.00
CA TRP A 189 -4.26 16.18 10.29
C TRP A 189 -2.80 16.12 10.78
N ARG A 190 -1.89 16.88 10.15
CA ARG A 190 -0.47 16.98 10.54
C ARG A 190 -0.32 17.49 11.97
N GLN A 191 -1.01 18.58 12.32
CA GLN A 191 -0.95 19.14 13.67
C GLN A 191 -1.49 18.16 14.73
N SER A 192 -2.64 17.52 14.44
CA SER A 192 -3.19 16.49 15.32
C SER A 192 -2.23 15.32 15.51
N SER A 193 -1.59 14.87 14.43
CA SER A 193 -0.66 13.75 14.44
C SER A 193 0.63 14.05 15.21
N LEU A 194 1.17 15.28 15.07
CA LEU A 194 2.31 15.73 15.87
C LEU A 194 1.99 15.76 17.37
N CYS A 195 0.79 16.21 17.74
CA CYS A 195 0.33 16.17 19.13
C CYS A 195 0.17 14.73 19.63
N GLN A 196 -0.45 13.86 18.83
CA GLN A 196 -0.68 12.45 19.16
C GLN A 196 0.65 11.70 19.38
N TRP A 197 1.65 11.95 18.56
CA TRP A 197 2.95 11.27 18.61
C TRP A 197 4.07 12.14 19.20
N ALA A 198 3.74 13.13 20.02
CA ALA A 198 4.73 14.01 20.64
C ALA A 198 5.78 13.24 21.48
N GLY A 199 5.43 12.06 22.01
CA GLY A 199 6.34 11.19 22.76
C GLY A 199 7.24 10.29 21.90
N ASP A 200 7.11 10.29 20.57
CA ASP A 200 7.94 9.45 19.70
C ASP A 200 9.36 10.02 19.55
N ALA A 201 10.34 9.34 20.14
CA ALA A 201 11.74 9.78 20.15
C ALA A 201 12.34 9.94 18.73
N LYS A 202 11.98 9.07 17.78
CA LYS A 202 12.49 9.14 16.40
C LYS A 202 11.91 10.35 15.66
N LEU A 203 10.64 10.66 15.89
CA LEU A 203 9.98 11.87 15.36
C LEU A 203 10.62 13.13 15.94
N GLN A 204 10.84 13.18 17.26
CA GLN A 204 11.48 14.33 17.92
C GLN A 204 12.89 14.58 17.39
N GLU A 205 13.69 13.52 17.23
CA GLU A 205 15.03 13.63 16.65
C GLU A 205 14.99 14.18 15.21
N LEU A 206 14.04 13.70 14.40
CA LEU A 206 13.86 14.16 13.02
C LEU A 206 13.45 15.64 12.96
N LEU A 207 12.51 16.08 13.81
CA LEU A 207 12.08 17.48 13.90
C LEU A 207 13.25 18.40 14.29
N LEU A 208 14.04 18.00 15.30
CA LEU A 208 15.22 18.74 15.73
C LEU A 208 16.27 18.85 14.63
N LYS A 209 16.56 17.76 13.90
CA LYS A 209 17.51 17.74 12.79
C LYS A 209 17.12 18.68 11.65
N LEU A 210 15.82 18.94 11.46
CA LEU A 210 15.29 19.76 10.36
C LEU A 210 14.89 21.18 10.80
N GLY A 211 14.97 21.50 12.10
CA GLY A 211 14.58 22.80 12.63
C GLY A 211 13.06 23.01 12.62
N GLU A 212 12.28 21.93 12.70
CA GLU A 212 10.80 21.93 12.74
C GLU A 212 10.23 21.65 14.14
N ALA A 213 11.09 21.61 15.17
CA ALA A 213 10.72 21.36 16.57
C ALA A 213 10.03 22.55 17.24
#